data_AF-A0A0G3GDM4-F1
#
_entry.id   AF-A0A0G3GDM4-F1
#
_cell.length_a   1.000
_cell.length_b   1.000
_cell.length_c   1.000
_cell.angle_alpha   90.00
_cell.angle_beta   90.00
_cell.angle_gamma   90.00
#
_symmetry.space_group_name_H-M   'P 1'
#
loop_
_entity.id
_entity.type
_entity.pdbx_description
1 polymer ?
#
loop_
_entity_poly.entity_id
_entity_poly.type
_entity_poly.pdbx_seq_one_letter_code
_entity_poly.pdbx_strand_id
1 'polypeptide(L)'
;MVKHSPNPPNSAKSRAEALETKKDEDAATRALDYYLNPKPSPPEADKNQLFIVAPHIDTETLLANASEDLLSISTLAADLADDVEDSRRSVALAISRMVDGVQLLVERALDRLEAQEASALAGKGQLQAGPLPQVDEVQPGEVGRL
;
A
#
# COMPACT_ATOMS: atom_id res chain seq x y z
N MET A 1 5.90 -75.39 -17.06
CA MET A 1 4.68 -74.54 -17.07
C MET A 1 5.07 -73.15 -16.57
N VAL A 2 5.30 -72.20 -17.49
CA VAL A 2 5.57 -70.81 -17.13
C VAL A 2 4.23 -70.08 -17.16
N LYS A 3 3.79 -69.54 -16.01
CA LYS A 3 2.65 -68.63 -15.95
C LYS A 3 3.05 -67.34 -16.65
N HIS A 4 2.59 -67.15 -17.88
CA HIS A 4 2.62 -65.83 -18.50
C HIS A 4 1.66 -64.94 -17.72
N SER A 5 2.23 -64.05 -16.89
CA SER A 5 1.49 -62.95 -16.30
C SER A 5 1.00 -62.07 -17.44
N PRO A 6 -0.32 -61.87 -17.63
CA PRO A 6 -0.80 -60.93 -18.64
C PRO A 6 -0.50 -59.53 -18.14
N ASN A 7 0.39 -58.84 -18.84
CA ASN A 7 0.59 -57.41 -18.66
C ASN A 7 -0.75 -56.69 -19.00
N PRO A 8 -1.30 -55.82 -18.14
CA PRO A 8 -2.53 -55.12 -18.47
C PRO A 8 -2.32 -54.19 -19.67
N PRO A 9 -3.36 -53.98 -20.50
CA PRO A 9 -3.26 -53.10 -21.65
C PRO A 9 -3.03 -51.67 -21.18
N ASN A 10 -2.06 -51.00 -21.80
CA ASN A 10 -1.80 -49.59 -21.58
C ASN A 10 -3.05 -48.81 -22.08
N SER A 11 -3.94 -48.42 -21.17
CA SER A 11 -5.18 -47.72 -21.54
C SER A 11 -4.82 -46.34 -22.07
N ALA A 12 -4.85 -46.17 -23.38
CA ALA A 12 -4.86 -44.85 -23.98
C ALA A 12 -6.13 -44.14 -23.48
N LYS A 13 -5.96 -43.26 -22.49
CA LYS A 13 -7.08 -42.53 -21.88
C LYS A 13 -7.83 -41.79 -22.98
N SER A 14 -9.15 -41.95 -23.02
CA SER A 14 -10.00 -41.18 -23.93
C SER A 14 -9.85 -39.69 -23.62
N ARG A 15 -10.04 -38.83 -24.62
CA ARG A 15 -10.01 -37.37 -24.44
C ARG A 15 -10.95 -36.89 -23.33
N ALA A 16 -12.07 -37.60 -23.13
CA ALA A 16 -13.02 -37.33 -22.04
C ALA A 16 -12.43 -37.67 -20.65
N GLU A 17 -11.73 -38.80 -20.51
CA GLU A 17 -11.09 -39.22 -19.27
C GLU A 17 -9.92 -38.31 -18.89
N ALA A 18 -9.14 -37.87 -19.89
CA ALA A 18 -8.06 -36.89 -19.68
C ALA A 18 -8.57 -35.50 -19.27
N LEU A 19 -9.81 -35.15 -19.64
CA LEU A 19 -10.46 -33.90 -19.22
C LEU A 19 -10.96 -34.00 -17.78
N GLU A 20 -11.54 -35.13 -17.38
CA GLU A 20 -11.97 -35.36 -16.00
C GLU A 20 -10.77 -35.42 -15.05
N THR A 21 -9.67 -36.11 -15.39
CA THR A 21 -8.46 -36.10 -14.54
C THR A 21 -7.87 -34.70 -14.37
N LYS A 22 -7.94 -33.84 -15.40
CA LYS A 22 -7.49 -32.45 -15.30
C LYS A 22 -8.38 -31.62 -14.38
N LYS A 23 -9.70 -31.84 -14.40
CA LYS A 23 -10.62 -31.20 -13.46
C LYS A 23 -10.36 -31.66 -12.03
N ASP A 24 -10.08 -32.96 -11.84
CA ASP A 24 -9.76 -33.51 -10.54
C ASP A 24 -8.43 -32.96 -10.00
N GLU A 25 -7.42 -32.84 -10.87
CA GLU A 25 -6.14 -32.20 -10.57
C GLU A 25 -6.33 -30.71 -10.22
N ASP A 26 -7.06 -29.95 -11.02
CA ASP A 26 -7.36 -28.54 -10.75
C ASP A 26 -8.16 -28.36 -9.45
N ALA A 27 -9.12 -29.25 -9.18
CA ALA A 27 -9.89 -29.25 -7.94
C ALA A 27 -9.01 -29.58 -6.73
N ALA A 28 -8.09 -30.54 -6.85
CA ALA A 28 -7.13 -30.89 -5.82
C ALA A 28 -6.16 -29.73 -5.55
N THR A 29 -5.62 -29.09 -6.59
CA THR A 29 -4.76 -27.91 -6.42
C THR A 29 -5.51 -26.76 -5.77
N ARG A 30 -6.77 -26.50 -6.17
CA ARG A 30 -7.60 -25.46 -5.54
C ARG A 30 -7.87 -25.77 -4.07
N ALA A 31 -8.15 -27.03 -3.73
CA ALA A 31 -8.37 -27.44 -2.35
C ALA A 31 -7.10 -27.29 -1.51
N LEU A 32 -5.94 -27.71 -2.02
CA LEU A 32 -4.66 -27.55 -1.34
C LEU A 32 -4.31 -26.07 -1.15
N ASP A 33 -4.47 -25.22 -2.17
CA ASP A 33 -4.20 -23.79 -2.06
C ASP A 33 -5.11 -23.12 -1.02
N TYR A 34 -6.38 -23.53 -0.92
CA TYR A 34 -7.31 -23.03 0.09
C TYR A 34 -6.87 -23.34 1.53
N TYR A 35 -6.33 -24.52 1.79
CA TYR A 35 -5.93 -24.94 3.15
C TYR A 35 -4.48 -24.60 3.49
N LEU A 36 -3.58 -24.58 2.51
CA LEU A 36 -2.14 -24.37 2.73
C LEU A 36 -1.72 -22.90 2.60
N ASN A 37 -2.45 -22.10 1.82
CA ASN A 37 -2.21 -20.67 1.65
C ASN A 37 -3.48 -19.86 1.98
N PRO A 38 -3.94 -19.86 3.23
CA PRO A 38 -5.07 -19.03 3.61
C PRO A 38 -4.73 -17.56 3.32
N LYS A 39 -5.51 -16.94 2.43
CA LYS A 39 -5.43 -15.49 2.22
C LYS A 39 -5.70 -14.82 3.56
N PRO A 40 -4.87 -13.84 3.99
CA PRO A 40 -5.13 -13.12 5.22
C PRO A 40 -6.54 -12.54 5.15
N SER A 41 -7.39 -12.95 6.08
CA SER A 41 -8.71 -12.34 6.23
C SER A 41 -8.52 -10.86 6.58
N PRO A 42 -9.40 -9.96 6.12
CA PRO A 42 -9.43 -8.61 6.65
C PRO A 42 -9.48 -8.69 8.18
N PRO A 43 -8.76 -7.82 8.90
CA PRO A 43 -8.85 -7.80 10.36
C PRO A 43 -10.32 -7.68 10.75
N GLU A 44 -10.82 -8.63 11.54
CA GLU A 44 -12.18 -8.55 12.06
C GLU A 44 -12.29 -7.27 12.88
N ALA A 45 -13.26 -6.42 12.53
CA ALA A 45 -13.55 -5.23 13.31
C ALA A 45 -13.86 -5.66 14.75
N ASP A 46 -13.14 -5.08 15.70
CA ASP A 46 -13.35 -5.34 17.11
C ASP A 46 -14.80 -4.98 17.44
N LYS A 47 -15.56 -5.94 17.98
CA LYS A 47 -17.02 -5.82 18.17
C LYS A 47 -17.39 -4.72 19.18
N ASN A 48 -16.40 -4.14 19.84
CA ASN A 48 -16.53 -3.07 20.81
C ASN A 48 -16.22 -1.68 20.23
N GLN A 49 -15.86 -1.56 18.95
CA GLN A 49 -15.57 -0.28 18.31
C GLN A 49 -16.83 0.32 17.68
N LEU A 50 -17.16 1.55 18.08
CA LEU A 50 -18.24 2.34 17.46
C LEU A 50 -17.82 2.97 16.13
N PHE A 51 -16.52 3.21 15.94
CA PHE A 51 -15.96 3.86 14.77
C PHE A 51 -14.72 3.09 14.29
N ILE A 52 -14.55 2.99 12.98
CA ILE A 52 -13.39 2.39 12.32
C ILE A 52 -12.91 3.29 11.19
N VAL A 53 -11.59 3.41 11.04
CA VAL A 53 -10.98 4.07 9.88
C VAL A 53 -10.93 3.08 8.72
N ALA A 54 -11.46 3.46 7.56
CA ALA A 54 -11.47 2.57 6.42
C ALA A 54 -10.02 2.32 5.90
N PRO A 55 -9.65 1.06 5.58
CA PRO A 55 -8.24 0.67 5.37
C PRO A 55 -7.63 1.19 4.07
N HIS A 56 -8.44 1.76 3.17
CA HIS A 56 -8.01 2.28 1.88
C HIS A 56 -7.80 3.80 1.90
N ILE A 57 -8.06 4.45 3.03
CA ILE A 57 -7.83 5.89 3.19
C ILE A 57 -6.33 6.11 3.39
N ASP A 58 -5.78 7.02 2.60
CA ASP A 58 -4.37 7.38 2.67
C ASP A 58 -4.07 8.26 3.90
N THR A 59 -2.81 8.29 4.30
CA THR A 59 -2.36 9.01 5.50
C THR A 59 -2.60 10.52 5.40
N GLU A 60 -2.50 11.10 4.21
CA GLU A 60 -2.73 12.55 4.01
C GLU A 60 -4.19 12.89 4.32
N THR A 61 -5.14 12.12 3.78
CA THR A 61 -6.57 12.25 4.08
C THR A 61 -6.86 12.09 5.57
N LEU A 62 -6.21 11.13 6.26
CA LEU A 62 -6.37 10.95 7.71
C LEU A 62 -5.86 12.15 8.50
N LEU A 63 -4.71 12.70 8.14
CA LEU A 63 -4.12 13.86 8.81
C LEU A 63 -4.89 15.15 8.50
N ALA A 64 -5.45 15.29 7.30
CA ALA A 64 -6.33 16.39 6.93
C ALA A 64 -7.62 16.37 7.78
N ASN A 65 -8.27 15.21 7.89
CA ASN A 65 -9.45 15.06 8.74
C ASN A 65 -9.12 15.34 10.21
N ALA A 66 -8.01 14.82 10.73
CA ALA A 66 -7.56 15.12 12.09
C ALA A 66 -7.32 16.64 12.30
N SER A 67 -6.78 17.35 11.30
CA SER A 67 -6.57 18.80 11.37
C SER A 67 -7.90 19.57 11.44
N GLU A 68 -8.92 19.13 10.70
CA GLU A 68 -10.26 19.72 10.72
C GLU A 68 -10.97 19.49 12.07
N ASP A 69 -10.83 18.28 12.64
CA ASP A 69 -11.34 17.97 13.98
C ASP A 69 -10.66 18.83 15.05
N LEU A 70 -9.32 18.99 14.97
CA LEU A 70 -8.56 19.85 15.87
C LEU A 70 -9.01 21.30 15.78
N LEU A 71 -9.19 21.84 14.57
CA LEU A 71 -9.71 23.19 14.38
C LEU A 71 -11.09 23.34 15.03
N SER A 72 -11.97 22.37 14.82
CA SER A 72 -13.31 22.34 15.41
C SER A 72 -13.26 22.32 16.94
N ILE A 73 -12.38 21.50 17.53
CA ILE A 73 -12.18 21.45 18.99
C ILE A 73 -11.65 22.78 19.51
N SER A 74 -10.70 23.42 18.81
CA SER A 74 -10.14 24.71 19.22
C SER A 74 -11.21 25.79 19.26
N THR A 75 -12.07 25.87 18.24
CA THR A 75 -13.22 26.79 18.21
C THR A 75 -14.17 26.52 19.37
N LEU A 76 -14.57 25.26 19.59
CA LEU A 76 -15.47 24.91 20.70
C LEU A 76 -14.85 25.22 22.07
N ALA A 77 -13.56 24.99 22.25
CA ALA A 77 -12.85 25.29 23.49
C ALA A 77 -12.72 26.80 23.72
N ALA A 78 -12.50 27.59 22.68
CA ALA A 78 -12.47 29.04 22.75
C ALA A 78 -13.87 29.61 23.10
N ASP A 79 -14.91 29.17 22.38
CA ASP A 79 -16.29 29.56 22.65
C ASP A 79 -16.69 29.22 24.11
N LEU A 80 -16.33 28.01 24.56
CA LEU A 80 -16.56 27.59 25.95
C LEU A 80 -15.79 28.46 26.95
N ALA A 81 -14.55 28.87 26.64
CA ALA A 81 -13.75 29.71 27.53
C ALA A 81 -14.38 31.08 27.76
N ASP A 82 -15.05 31.62 26.74
CA ASP A 82 -15.79 32.89 26.84
C ASP A 82 -17.05 32.74 27.71
N ASP A 83 -17.75 31.60 27.61
CA ASP A 83 -19.01 31.31 28.31
C ASP A 83 -18.86 30.85 29.77
N VAL A 84 -17.65 30.55 30.25
CA VAL A 84 -17.40 30.09 31.63
C VAL A 84 -16.47 31.02 32.41
N GLU A 85 -16.69 31.10 33.72
CA GLU A 85 -15.83 31.87 34.63
C GLU A 85 -14.82 31.00 35.42
N ASP A 86 -13.89 31.69 36.09
CA ASP A 86 -12.94 31.16 37.05
C ASP A 86 -12.04 30.02 36.53
N SER A 87 -11.82 28.99 37.33
CA SER A 87 -10.89 27.90 37.04
C SER A 87 -11.27 27.10 35.78
N ARG A 88 -12.56 27.06 35.42
CA ARG A 88 -13.04 26.36 34.21
C ARG A 88 -12.61 27.06 32.94
N ARG A 89 -12.53 28.40 32.94
CA ARG A 89 -11.98 29.17 31.81
C ARG A 89 -10.54 28.79 31.55
N SER A 90 -9.74 28.67 32.62
CA SER A 90 -8.34 28.24 32.51
C SER A 90 -8.20 26.84 31.89
N VAL A 91 -9.10 25.92 32.23
CA VAL A 91 -9.13 24.57 31.63
C VAL A 91 -9.47 24.63 30.14
N ALA A 92 -10.49 25.40 29.75
CA ALA A 92 -10.88 25.57 28.34
C ALA A 92 -9.73 26.19 27.52
N LEU A 93 -9.09 27.24 28.02
CA LEU A 93 -7.92 27.85 27.38
C LEU A 93 -6.72 26.88 27.27
N ALA A 94 -6.52 26.02 28.28
CA ALA A 94 -5.48 24.99 28.24
C ALA A 94 -5.76 23.95 27.14
N ILE A 95 -7.02 23.59 26.90
CA ILE A 95 -7.41 22.71 25.80
C ILE A 95 -7.07 23.37 24.45
N SER A 96 -7.50 24.62 24.21
CA SER A 96 -7.16 25.35 22.98
C SER A 96 -5.65 25.38 22.74
N ARG A 97 -4.86 25.69 23.79
CA ARG A 97 -3.40 25.72 23.68
C ARG A 97 -2.77 24.36 23.34
N MET A 98 -3.30 23.26 23.89
CA MET A 98 -2.83 21.92 23.54
C MET A 98 -3.16 21.59 22.09
N VAL A 99 -4.37 21.92 21.64
CA VAL A 99 -4.83 21.70 20.26
C VAL A 99 -3.95 22.43 19.26
N ASP A 100 -3.64 23.72 19.50
CA ASP A 100 -2.70 24.48 18.65
C ASP A 100 -1.33 23.79 18.55
N GLY A 101 -0.86 23.23 19.67
CA GLY A 101 0.40 22.47 19.71
C GLY A 101 0.33 21.18 18.90
N VAL A 102 -0.77 20.43 18.98
CA VAL A 102 -0.97 19.20 18.20
C VAL A 102 -1.09 19.53 16.72
N GLN A 103 -1.77 20.61 16.35
CA GLN A 103 -1.92 21.02 14.96
C GLN A 103 -0.57 21.29 14.29
N LEU A 104 0.35 21.98 14.96
CA LEU A 104 1.73 22.17 14.49
C LEU A 104 2.48 20.84 14.30
N LEU A 105 2.22 19.84 15.15
CA LEU A 105 2.82 18.51 15.01
C LEU A 105 2.24 17.75 13.80
N VAL A 106 0.94 17.89 13.52
CA VAL A 106 0.26 17.30 12.37
C VAL A 106 0.75 17.94 11.07
N GLU A 107 0.80 19.27 11.00
CA GLU A 107 1.36 20.02 9.87
C GLU A 107 2.80 19.57 9.59
N ARG A 108 3.63 19.46 10.63
CA ARG A 108 5.01 18.99 10.48
C ARG A 108 5.10 17.52 10.02
N ALA A 109 4.12 16.69 10.37
CA ALA A 109 4.06 15.30 9.91
C ALA A 109 3.68 15.22 8.43
N LEU A 110 2.71 16.03 7.98
CA LEU A 110 2.34 16.18 6.57
C LEU A 110 3.53 16.63 5.72
N ASP A 111 4.25 17.68 6.13
CA ASP A 111 5.45 18.15 5.42
C ASP A 111 6.50 17.04 5.20
N ARG A 112 6.63 16.12 6.15
CA ARG A 112 7.58 14.99 6.05
C ARG A 112 7.12 13.96 5.04
N LEU A 113 5.81 13.70 4.95
CA LEU A 113 5.24 12.78 3.96
C LEU A 113 5.44 13.34 2.55
N GLU A 114 5.11 14.61 2.34
CA GLU A 114 5.31 15.28 1.05
C GLU A 114 6.78 15.25 0.59
N ALA A 115 7.72 15.50 1.51
CA ALA A 115 9.14 15.43 1.22
C ALA A 115 9.60 14.01 0.85
N GLN A 116 9.06 12.99 1.51
CA GLN A 116 9.35 11.58 1.19
C GLN A 116 8.84 11.21 -0.20
N GLU A 117 7.62 11.61 -0.55
CA GLU A 117 7.05 11.37 -1.88
C GLU A 117 7.86 12.04 -2.99
N ALA A 118 8.26 13.30 -2.77
CA ALA A 118 9.12 14.03 -3.71
C ALA A 118 10.46 13.31 -3.93
N SER A 119 11.11 12.84 -2.85
CA SER A 119 12.36 12.08 -2.95
C SER A 119 12.20 10.73 -3.64
N ALA A 120 11.06 10.05 -3.45
CA ALA A 120 10.76 8.77 -4.09
C ALA A 120 10.53 8.95 -5.61
N LEU A 121 9.89 10.05 -6.03
CA LEU A 121 9.76 10.39 -7.44
C LEU A 121 11.12 10.72 -8.07
N ALA A 122 11.98 11.47 -7.38
CA ALA A 122 13.32 11.80 -7.87
C ALA A 122 14.21 10.57 -8.08
N GLY A 123 14.13 9.57 -7.18
CA GLY A 123 14.86 8.31 -7.32
C GLY A 123 14.42 7.46 -8.51
N LYS A 124 13.13 7.52 -8.90
CA LYS A 124 12.59 6.80 -10.06
C LYS A 124 13.06 7.39 -11.39
N GLY A 125 13.38 8.68 -11.44
CA GLY A 125 13.90 9.34 -12.65
C GLY A 125 15.35 8.97 -13.02
N GLN A 126 16.13 8.39 -12.09
CA GLN A 126 17.57 8.12 -12.31
C GLN A 126 17.87 6.72 -12.88
N LEU A 127 16.92 5.78 -12.89
CA LEU A 127 17.12 4.43 -13.44
C LEU A 127 16.84 4.33 -14.96
N GLN A 128 16.48 5.44 -15.62
CA GLN A 128 16.24 5.51 -17.06
C GLN A 128 17.26 6.41 -17.77
N ALA A 129 18.54 6.37 -17.37
CA ALA A 129 19.64 6.93 -18.15
C ALA A 129 20.57 5.78 -18.56
N GLY A 130 20.18 5.05 -19.60
CA GLY A 130 21.09 4.10 -20.27
C GLY A 130 22.32 4.84 -20.83
N PRO A 131 23.48 4.18 -20.95
CA PRO A 131 24.70 4.84 -21.39
C PRO A 131 24.49 5.46 -22.78
N LEU A 132 24.83 6.75 -22.92
CA LEU A 132 24.86 7.43 -24.21
C LEU A 132 25.81 6.66 -25.15
N PRO A 133 25.41 6.41 -26.41
CA PRO A 133 26.31 5.80 -27.38
C PRO A 133 27.50 6.75 -27.58
N GLN A 134 28.71 6.22 -27.40
CA GLN A 134 29.93 6.94 -27.76
C GLN A 134 29.88 7.18 -29.26
N VAL A 135 29.73 8.45 -29.65
CA VAL A 135 29.88 8.86 -31.03
C VAL A 135 31.36 8.72 -31.37
N ASP A 136 31.65 7.74 -32.21
CA ASP A 136 32.99 7.52 -32.75
C ASP A 136 33.41 8.80 -33.48
N GLU A 137 34.42 9.48 -32.95
CA GLU A 137 34.96 10.71 -33.51
C GLU A 137 35.65 10.37 -34.83
N VAL A 138 34.93 10.55 -35.94
CA VAL A 138 35.45 10.37 -37.29
C VAL A 138 36.57 11.39 -37.52
N GLN A 139 37.81 10.88 -37.54
CA GLN A 139 38.99 11.65 -37.93
C GLN A 139 38.77 12.29 -39.31
N PRO A 140 38.99 13.61 -39.46
CA PRO A 140 38.86 14.25 -40.75
C PRO A 140 40.00 13.80 -41.67
N GLY A 141 39.61 13.21 -42.79
CA GLY A 141 40.50 12.78 -43.84
C GLY A 141 41.40 13.90 -44.36
N GLU A 142 42.66 13.55 -44.49
CA GLU A 142 43.72 14.34 -45.10
C GLU A 142 43.43 14.51 -46.61
N VAL A 143 42.90 15.67 -46.99
CA VAL A 143 42.76 16.08 -48.39
C VAL A 143 43.89 17.06 -48.75
N GLY A 144 44.99 16.49 -49.22
CA GLY A 144 45.77 16.89 -50.39
C GLY A 144 46.42 18.28 -50.43
N ARG A 145 47.75 18.29 -50.64
CA ARG A 145 48.42 19.25 -51.55
C ARG A 145 49.58 18.58 -52.31
N LEU A 146 49.41 18.58 -53.63
CA LEU A 146 50.39 18.72 -54.73
C LEU A 146 51.70 17.93 -54.69
#